data_AF-A0A963Y977-F1
#
_entry.id   AF-A0A963Y977-F1
#
_cell.length_a   1.000
_cell.length_b   1.000
_cell.length_c   1.000
_cell.angle_alpha   90.00
_cell.angle_beta   90.00
_cell.angle_gamma   90.00
#
_symmetry.space_group_name_H-M   'P 1'
#
loop_
_entity.id
_entity.type
_entity.pdbx_description
1 polymer ?
#
loop_
_entity_poly.entity_id
_entity_poly.type
_entity_poly.pdbx_seq_one_letter_code
_entity_poly.pdbx_strand_id
1 'polypeptide(L)'
;MNRRFSWFNATSLTLGFAFLYLPMLILVIYSFNASKLVTVWAGFSTKWYGELLGNEAFLSAAWVTLKVAVISSTVATVLGTMAAYVLVRAGR
;
A
#
# COMPACT_ATOMS: atom_id res chain seq x y z
N MET A 1 -0.78 -34.47 3.73
CA MET A 1 -0.23 -33.09 3.74
C MET A 1 0.07 -32.68 5.17
N ASN A 2 1.23 -33.05 5.71
CA ASN A 2 1.61 -32.67 7.08
C ASN A 2 2.24 -31.27 7.05
N ARG A 3 1.43 -30.24 7.24
CA ARG A 3 1.92 -28.87 7.48
C ARG A 3 2.56 -28.81 8.87
N ARG A 4 3.79 -29.33 9.00
CA ARG A 4 4.63 -28.95 10.13
C ARG A 4 5.05 -27.51 9.87
N PHE A 5 4.33 -26.58 10.48
CA PHE A 5 4.76 -25.20 10.62
C PHE A 5 6.08 -25.23 11.38
N SER A 6 7.18 -25.38 10.64
CA SER A 6 8.52 -25.43 11.21
C SER A 6 8.79 -24.07 11.84
N TRP A 7 9.38 -24.07 13.03
CA TRP A 7 9.84 -22.85 13.69
C TRP A 7 10.69 -21.98 12.75
N PHE A 8 11.44 -22.60 11.84
CA PHE A 8 12.18 -21.89 10.80
C PHE A 8 11.27 -21.10 9.83
N ASN A 9 10.17 -21.70 9.36
CA ASN A 9 9.22 -21.05 8.46
C ASN A 9 8.48 -19.91 9.19
N ALA A 10 8.13 -20.12 10.46
CA ALA A 10 7.51 -19.11 11.30
C ALA A 10 8.40 -17.87 11.45
N THR A 11 9.68 -18.10 11.82
CA THR A 11 10.66 -17.02 12.01
C THR A 11 10.97 -16.31 10.71
N SER A 12 11.15 -17.04 9.60
CA SER A 12 11.42 -16.44 8.29
C SER A 12 10.27 -15.56 7.80
N LEU A 13 9.02 -16.02 7.92
CA LEU A 13 7.84 -15.22 7.59
C LEU A 13 7.75 -13.98 8.48
N THR A 14 7.98 -14.13 9.79
CA THR A 14 7.90 -13.03 10.75
C THR A 14 8.94 -11.95 10.44
N LEU A 15 10.19 -12.33 10.18
CA LEU A 15 11.25 -11.40 9.83
C LEU A 15 11.01 -10.74 8.47
N GLY A 16 10.52 -11.49 7.47
CA GLY A 16 10.18 -10.95 6.16
C GLY A 16 9.07 -9.90 6.25
N PHE A 17 7.98 -10.19 6.98
CA PHE A 17 6.93 -9.22 7.20
C PHE A 17 7.37 -8.05 8.07
N ALA A 18 8.15 -8.29 9.13
CA ALA A 18 8.70 -7.22 9.95
C ALA A 18 9.54 -6.26 9.10
N PHE A 19 10.41 -6.77 8.23
CA PHE A 19 11.21 -5.94 7.32
C PHE A 19 10.36 -5.06 6.40
N LEU A 20 9.26 -5.59 5.86
CA LEU A 20 8.36 -4.83 4.97
C LEU A 20 7.50 -3.81 5.72
N TYR A 21 6.99 -4.16 6.90
CA TYR A 21 6.05 -3.32 7.64
C TYR A 21 6.70 -2.35 8.61
N LEU A 22 7.89 -2.64 9.15
CA LEU A 22 8.61 -1.74 10.05
C LEU A 22 8.81 -0.33 9.46
N PRO A 23 9.29 -0.14 8.21
CA PRO A 23 9.42 1.20 7.63
C PRO A 23 8.06 1.90 7.46
N MET A 24 7.01 1.15 7.13
CA MET A 24 5.64 1.69 7.06
C MET A 24 5.14 2.16 8.42
N LEU A 25 5.39 1.39 9.48
CA LEU A 25 5.04 1.77 10.86
C LEU A 25 5.82 3.00 11.32
N ILE A 26 7.11 3.08 11.00
CA ILE A 26 7.94 4.25 11.28
C ILE A 26 7.36 5.49 10.59
N LEU A 27 6.98 5.39 9.32
CA LEU A 27 6.32 6.49 8.60
C LEU A 27 5.00 6.93 9.26
N VAL A 28 4.18 5.97 9.71
CA VAL A 28 2.94 6.27 10.44
C VAL A 28 3.22 6.94 11.78
N ILE A 29 4.24 6.52 12.53
CA ILE A 29 4.61 7.18 13.80
C ILE A 29 5.08 8.63 13.53
N TYR A 30 5.90 8.82 12.49
CA TYR A 30 6.40 10.15 12.13
C TYR A 30 5.35 11.06 11.47
N SER A 31 4.26 10.52 10.90
CA SER A 31 3.16 11.37 10.41
C SER A 31 2.47 12.12 11.54
N PHE A 32 2.62 11.66 12.78
CA PHE A 32 2.18 12.37 13.98
C PHE A 32 3.25 13.30 14.58
N ASN A 33 4.43 13.45 13.99
CA ASN A 33 5.45 14.37 14.50
C ASN A 33 5.13 15.80 14.05
N ALA A 34 5.06 16.74 14.99
CA ALA A 34 4.87 18.16 14.68
C ALA A 34 6.04 18.78 13.89
N SER A 35 7.23 18.19 13.94
CA SER A 35 8.42 18.68 13.25
C SER A 35 8.42 18.31 11.76
N LYS A 36 8.98 19.19 10.92
CA LYS A 36 9.32 18.86 9.52
C LYS A 36 10.59 18.00 9.41
N LEU A 37 11.41 17.98 10.46
CA LEU A 37 12.65 17.21 10.52
C LEU A 37 12.39 15.90 11.27
N VAL A 38 12.60 14.78 10.59
CA VAL A 38 12.49 13.41 11.16
C VAL A 38 13.46 13.20 12.33
N THR A 39 14.55 13.97 12.38
CA THR A 39 15.57 13.91 13.45
C THR A 39 15.16 14.60 14.75
N VAL A 40 14.11 15.42 14.74
CA VAL A 40 13.68 16.19 15.93
C VAL A 40 12.23 15.83 16.25
N TRP A 41 12.00 15.24 17.42
CA TRP A 41 10.65 14.96 17.90
C TRP A 41 10.07 16.20 18.58
N ALA A 42 9.19 16.93 17.87
CA ALA A 42 8.57 18.16 18.39
C ALA A 42 7.24 17.92 19.11
N GLY A 43 6.86 16.66 19.35
CA GLY A 43 5.60 16.26 19.99
C GLY A 43 4.59 15.66 19.02
N PHE A 44 3.49 15.14 19.58
CA PHE A 44 2.38 14.54 18.82
C PHE A 44 1.49 15.63 18.21
N SER A 45 1.22 15.56 16.91
CA SER A 45 0.38 16.50 16.17
C SER A 45 -0.26 15.85 14.96
N THR A 46 -1.53 16.18 14.71
CA THR A 46 -2.28 15.77 13.51
C THR A 46 -2.33 16.86 12.44
N LYS A 47 -1.55 17.94 12.59
CA LYS A 47 -1.61 19.12 11.72
C LYS A 47 -1.45 18.79 10.24
N TRP A 48 -0.59 17.83 9.90
CA TRP A 48 -0.29 17.46 8.52
C TRP A 48 -1.51 16.88 7.80
N TYR A 49 -2.39 16.19 8.51
CA TYR A 49 -3.64 15.70 7.95
C TYR A 49 -4.59 16.86 7.60
N GLY A 50 -4.64 17.92 8.43
CA GLY A 50 -5.39 19.13 8.14
C GLY A 50 -4.79 19.93 6.97
N GLU A 51 -3.46 20.09 6.95
CA GLU A 51 -2.75 20.76 5.85
C GLU A 51 -2.94 20.01 4.51
N LEU A 52 -3.02 18.68 4.54
CA LEU A 52 -3.30 17.86 3.36
C LEU A 52 -4.69 18.15 2.77
N LEU A 53 -5.71 18.26 3.64
CA LEU A 53 -7.09 18.56 3.23
C LEU A 53 -7.25 19.99 2.72
N GLY A 54 -6.41 20.93 3.18
CA GLY A 54 -6.38 22.30 2.65
C GLY A 54 -5.64 22.44 1.32
N ASN A 55 -4.97 21.39 0.85
CA ASN A 55 -4.18 21.43 -0.38
C ASN A 55 -4.99 20.93 -1.58
N GLU A 56 -5.71 21.86 -2.23
CA GLU A 56 -6.54 21.58 -3.40
C GLU A 56 -5.76 20.95 -4.57
N ALA A 57 -4.50 21.34 -4.76
CA ALA A 57 -3.65 20.75 -5.80
C ALA A 57 -3.35 19.27 -5.50
N PHE A 58 -3.11 18.93 -4.23
CA PHE A 58 -2.90 17.55 -3.80
C PHE A 58 -4.19 16.72 -3.92
N LEU A 59 -5.33 17.25 -3.45
CA LEU A 59 -6.63 16.57 -3.52
C LEU A 59 -7.08 16.34 -4.96
N SER A 60 -6.93 17.32 -5.84
CA SER A 60 -7.27 17.19 -7.26
C SER A 60 -6.39 16.12 -7.94
N ALA A 61 -5.08 16.11 -7.67
CA ALA A 61 -4.19 15.07 -8.16
C ALA A 61 -4.59 13.68 -7.66
N ALA A 62 -4.90 13.53 -6.37
CA ALA A 62 -5.37 12.28 -5.78
C ALA A 62 -6.67 11.78 -6.44
N TRP A 63 -7.59 12.69 -6.77
CA TRP A 63 -8.84 12.35 -7.46
C TRP A 63 -8.61 11.87 -8.89
N VAL A 64 -7.68 12.50 -9.61
CA VAL A 64 -7.27 12.05 -10.95
C VAL A 64 -6.63 10.66 -10.86
N THR A 65 -5.70 10.44 -9.94
CA THR A 65 -5.06 9.13 -9.72
C THR A 65 -6.10 8.06 -9.42
N LEU A 66 -7.07 8.33 -8.54
CA LEU A 66 -8.12 7.38 -8.19
C LEU A 66 -8.97 7.01 -9.41
N LYS A 67 -9.41 8.01 -10.19
CA LYS A 67 -10.17 7.75 -11.44
C LYS A 67 -9.39 6.89 -12.41
N VAL A 68 -8.12 7.24 -12.65
CA VAL A 68 -7.25 6.49 -13.56
C VAL A 68 -7.05 5.06 -13.05
N ALA A 69 -6.82 4.87 -11.75
CA ALA A 69 -6.65 3.55 -11.14
C ALA A 69 -7.89 2.67 -11.30
N VAL A 70 -9.08 3.20 -11.07
CA VAL A 70 -10.34 2.45 -11.21
C VAL A 70 -10.59 2.04 -12.65
N ILE A 71 -10.46 2.97 -13.60
CA ILE A 71 -10.69 2.68 -15.02
C ILE A 71 -9.65 1.67 -15.51
N SER A 72 -8.37 1.92 -15.22
CA SER A 72 -7.26 1.06 -15.65
C SER A 72 -7.38 -0.36 -15.08
N SER A 73 -7.61 -0.51 -13.78
CA SER A 73 -7.75 -1.83 -13.15
C SER A 73 -8.98 -2.60 -13.67
N THR A 74 -10.10 -1.91 -13.92
CA THR A 74 -11.31 -2.52 -14.47
C THR A 74 -11.06 -3.04 -15.88
N VAL A 75 -10.52 -2.20 -16.77
CA VAL A 75 -10.21 -2.60 -18.16
C VAL A 75 -9.19 -3.73 -18.17
N ALA A 76 -8.12 -3.63 -17.38
CA ALA A 76 -7.12 -4.67 -17.26
C ALA A 76 -7.71 -5.99 -16.78
N THR A 77 -8.64 -5.96 -15.83
CA THR A 77 -9.31 -7.16 -15.31
C THR A 77 -10.23 -7.79 -16.34
N VAL A 78 -11.02 -7.00 -17.07
CA VAL A 78 -11.89 -7.51 -18.15
C VAL A 78 -11.05 -8.16 -19.24
N LEU A 79 -10.06 -7.43 -19.77
CA LEU A 79 -9.19 -7.94 -20.84
C LEU A 79 -8.38 -9.15 -20.38
N GLY A 80 -7.82 -9.09 -19.16
CA GLY A 80 -7.07 -10.20 -18.56
C GLY A 80 -7.93 -11.45 -18.37
N THR A 81 -9.19 -11.29 -17.95
CA THR A 81 -10.14 -12.40 -17.81
C THR A 81 -10.50 -13.01 -19.17
N MET A 82 -10.73 -12.18 -20.19
CA MET A 82 -10.99 -12.67 -21.55
C MET A 82 -9.79 -13.45 -22.12
N ALA A 83 -8.58 -12.91 -21.96
CA ALA A 83 -7.36 -13.57 -22.39
C ALA A 83 -7.16 -14.91 -21.66
N ALA A 84 -7.33 -14.92 -20.33
CA ALA A 84 -7.25 -16.14 -19.53
C ALA A 84 -8.28 -17.19 -19.97
N TYR A 85 -9.51 -16.77 -20.28
CA TYR A 85 -10.56 -17.67 -20.77
C TYR A 85 -10.17 -18.36 -22.08
N VAL A 86 -9.68 -17.59 -23.07
CA VAL A 86 -9.24 -18.12 -24.37
C VAL A 86 -8.07 -19.09 -24.19
N LEU A 87 -7.04 -18.70 -23.44
CA LEU A 87 -5.86 -19.53 -23.23
C LEU A 87 -6.20 -20.86 -22.52
N VAL A 88 -7.10 -20.84 -21.54
CA VAL A 88 -7.45 -22.03 -20.75
C VAL A 88 -8.46 -22.93 -21.45
N ARG A 89 -9.42 -22.37 -22.21
CA ARG A 89 -10.56 -23.11 -22.74
C ARG A 89 -10.64 -23.20 -24.26
N ALA A 90 -10.11 -22.24 -25.00
CA ALA A 90 -10.14 -22.23 -26.46
C ALA A 90 -8.83 -22.71 -27.12
N GLY A 91 -7.75 -22.87 -26.34
CA GLY A 91 -6.49 -23.47 -26.79
C GLY A 91 -6.45 -25.00 -26.77
N ARG A 92 -7.60 -25.67 -26.76
CA ARG A 92 -7.75 -27.12 -26.93
C ARG A 92 -8.45 -27.42 -28.23
#